data_AF-A0A7X5R422-F1
#
_entry.id   AF-A0A7X5R422-F1
#
_cell.length_a   1.000
_cell.length_b   1.000
_cell.length_c   1.000
_cell.angle_alpha   90.00
_cell.angle_beta   90.00
_cell.angle_gamma   90.00
#
_symmetry.space_group_name_H-M   'P 1'
#
loop_
_entity.id
_entity.type
_entity.pdbx_description
1 polymer ?
#
loop_
_entity_poly.entity_id
_entity_poly.type
_entity_poly.pdbx_seq_one_letter_code
_entity_poly.pdbx_strand_id
1 'polypeptide(L)' 'MSTQVSSSEATGLNGERSSGTTSLVTVLGLIFAFLLVFGGFYVIGSAFAAEGYEAIVFGAGVLIDALGLWIAFWLISKID' A
#
# COMPACT_ATOMS: atom_id res chain seq x y z
N MET A 1 58.01 10.92 11.95
CA MET A 1 57.17 9.88 12.56
C MET A 1 56.05 10.59 13.31
N SER A 2 54.95 10.84 12.62
CA SER A 2 53.78 11.56 13.12
C SER A 2 52.55 10.77 12.69
N THR A 3 51.77 10.41 13.69
CA THR A 3 50.70 9.41 13.70
C THR A 3 49.48 9.93 12.92
N GLN A 4 49.27 9.42 11.71
CA GLN A 4 48.01 9.50 10.96
C GLN A 4 47.12 8.33 11.39
N VAL A 5 46.64 8.36 12.64
CA VAL A 5 45.60 7.44 13.12
C VAL A 5 44.66 8.27 13.99
N SER A 6 43.56 8.77 13.42
CA SER A 6 42.30 9.07 14.11
C SER A 6 41.38 9.94 13.24
N SER A 7 41.03 9.51 12.03
CA SER A 7 39.94 10.18 11.28
C SER A 7 39.09 9.22 10.43
N SER A 8 39.40 7.92 10.41
CA SER A 8 38.65 6.93 9.62
C SER A 8 37.51 6.24 10.40
N GLU A 9 37.45 6.37 11.73
CA GLU A 9 36.51 5.60 12.56
C GLU A 9 35.24 6.37 12.96
N ALA A 10 35.20 7.69 12.78
CA ALA A 10 34.04 8.50 13.17
C ALA A 10 32.93 8.58 12.09
N THR A 11 33.16 8.00 10.91
CA THR A 11 32.26 8.11 9.74
C THR A 11 31.34 6.89 9.58
N GLY A 12 31.43 5.91 10.48
CA GLY A 12 30.72 4.62 10.36
C GLY A 12 29.36 4.52 11.07
N LEU A 13 28.87 5.57 11.74
CA LEU A 13 27.68 5.49 12.62
C LEU A 13 26.47 6.35 12.19
N ASN A 14 26.38 6.74 10.91
CA ASN A 14 25.30 7.62 10.45
C ASN A 14 24.59 7.15 9.16
N GLY A 15 24.79 5.90 8.73
CA GLY A 15 24.30 5.41 7.44
C GLY A 15 22.96 4.65 7.42
N GLU A 16 22.41 4.23 8.56
CA GLU A 16 21.28 3.27 8.59
C GLU A 16 20.00 3.83 9.22
N ARG A 17 19.67 5.10 8.97
CA ARG A 17 18.37 5.65 9.36
C ARG A 17 17.68 6.32 8.18
N SER A 18 17.11 5.52 7.28
CA SER A 18 15.81 5.79 6.66
C SER A 18 15.46 4.70 5.66
N SER A 19 14.90 3.58 6.12
CA SER A 19 14.18 2.66 5.23
C SER A 19 12.90 2.08 5.86
N GLY A 20 12.55 2.51 7.09
CA GLY A 20 11.37 1.99 7.81
C GLY A 20 10.05 2.62 7.39
N THR A 21 10.03 3.94 7.15
CA THR A 21 8.78 4.67 6.88
C THR A 21 8.22 4.41 5.49
N THR A 22 9.08 4.33 4.46
CA THR A 22 8.68 3.99 3.09
C THR A 22 8.08 2.58 3.04
N SER A 23 8.69 1.62 3.74
CA SER A 23 8.17 0.25 3.84
C SER A 23 6.82 0.19 4.55
N LEU A 24 6.65 0.90 5.67
CA LEU A 24 5.39 0.91 6.40
C LEU A 24 4.23 1.50 5.60
N VAL A 25 4.45 2.61 4.89
CA VAL A 25 3.42 3.25 4.04
C VAL A 25 3.00 2.31 2.91
N THR A 26 3.95 1.62 2.28
CA THR A 26 3.67 0.62 1.25
C THR A 26 2.85 -0.55 1.79
N VAL A 27 3.22 -1.09 2.95
CA VAL A 27 2.49 -2.21 3.56
C VAL A 27 1.07 -1.79 3.94
N LEU A 28 0.90 -0.62 4.57
CA LEU A 28 -0.41 -0.10 4.93
C LEU A 28 -1.27 0.20 3.70
N GLY A 29 -0.69 0.76 2.64
CA GLY A 29 -1.40 1.00 1.39
C GLY A 29 -1.81 -0.28 0.69
N LEU A 30 -0.99 -1.35 0.75
CA LEU A 30 -1.33 -2.66 0.21
C LEU A 30 -2.49 -3.30 0.99
N ILE A 31 -2.45 -3.25 2.32
CA ILE A 31 -3.55 -3.74 3.17
C ILE A 31 -4.84 -2.99 2.84
N PHE A 32 -4.77 -1.66 2.71
CA PHE A 32 -5.92 -0.84 2.35
C PHE A 32 -6.47 -1.23 0.97
N ALA A 33 -5.61 -1.45 -0.03
CA ALA A 33 -6.02 -1.91 -1.35
C ALA A 33 -6.74 -3.27 -1.30
N PHE A 34 -6.22 -4.22 -0.52
CA PHE A 34 -6.90 -5.50 -0.30
C PHE A 34 -8.26 -5.33 0.37
N LEU A 35 -8.37 -4.45 1.37
CA LEU A 35 -9.66 -4.16 2.01
C LEU A 35 -10.68 -3.57 1.03
N LEU A 36 -10.25 -2.72 0.08
CA LEU A 36 -11.14 -2.25 -0.99
C LEU A 36 -11.58 -3.40 -1.88
N VAL A 37 -10.68 -4.28 -2.32
CA VAL A 37 -11.04 -5.41 -3.20
C VAL A 37 -11.96 -6.41 -2.49
N PHE A 38 -11.68 -6.78 -1.24
CA PHE A 38 -12.60 -7.65 -0.51
C PHE A 38 -13.91 -6.94 -0.16
N GLY A 39 -13.86 -5.62 0.08
CA GLY A 39 -15.02 -4.79 0.31
C GLY A 39 -15.93 -4.68 -0.92
N GLY A 40 -15.37 -4.51 -2.11
CA GLY A 40 -16.14 -4.44 -3.36
C GLY A 40 -16.80 -5.79 -3.68
N PHE A 41 -16.09 -6.92 -3.51
CA PHE A 41 -16.72 -8.25 -3.57
C PHE A 41 -17.87 -8.43 -2.57
N TYR A 42 -17.72 -7.93 -1.34
CA TYR A 42 -18.79 -7.99 -0.35
C TYR A 42 -20.02 -7.16 -0.79
N VAL A 43 -19.80 -5.95 -1.33
CA VAL A 43 -20.86 -5.09 -1.86
C VAL A 43 -21.54 -5.71 -3.09
N ILE A 44 -20.78 -6.36 -3.97
CA ILE A 44 -21.33 -7.15 -5.08
C ILE A 44 -22.22 -8.28 -4.55
N GLY A 45 -21.77 -8.99 -3.51
CA GLY A 45 -22.56 -10.04 -2.87
C GLY A 45 -23.86 -9.53 -2.25
N SER A 46 -23.84 -8.34 -1.65
CA SER A 46 -25.04 -7.72 -1.07
C SER A 46 -26.01 -7.17 -2.12
N ALA A 47 -25.57 -6.96 -3.36
CA ALA A 47 -26.43 -6.54 -4.46
C ALA A 47 -27.58 -7.51 -4.72
N PHE A 48 -27.38 -8.81 -4.48
CA PHE A 48 -28.43 -9.84 -4.63
C PHE A 48 -29.48 -9.81 -3.51
N ALA A 49 -29.23 -9.08 -2.43
CA ALA A 49 -30.19 -8.84 -1.35
C ALA A 49 -30.88 -7.46 -1.46
N ALA A 50 -30.48 -6.62 -2.42
CA ALA A 50 -30.95 -5.25 -2.58
C ALA A 50 -32.02 -5.16 -3.68
N GLU A 51 -33.26 -5.56 -3.36
CA GLU A 51 -34.39 -5.49 -4.29
C GLU A 51 -34.59 -4.07 -4.84
N GLY A 52 -34.57 -3.94 -6.17
CA GLY A 52 -34.81 -2.69 -6.91
C GLY A 52 -33.58 -1.80 -7.13
N TYR A 53 -32.42 -2.12 -6.53
CA TYR A 53 -31.16 -1.37 -6.71
C TYR A 53 -29.97 -2.28 -7.06
N GLU A 54 -30.23 -3.51 -7.48
CA GLU A 54 -29.23 -4.56 -7.69
C GLU A 54 -28.11 -4.10 -8.62
N ALA A 55 -28.47 -3.49 -9.76
CA ALA A 55 -27.51 -3.03 -10.76
C ALA A 55 -26.61 -1.90 -10.24
N ILE A 56 -27.14 -1.01 -9.39
CA ILE A 56 -26.39 0.11 -8.83
C ILE A 56 -25.44 -0.40 -7.74
N VAL A 57 -25.90 -1.28 -6.85
CA VAL A 57 -25.07 -1.86 -5.79
C VAL A 57 -23.98 -2.74 -6.39
N PHE A 58 -24.30 -3.55 -7.41
CA PHE A 58 -23.32 -4.33 -8.15
C PHE A 58 -22.27 -3.43 -8.83
N GLY A 59 -22.71 -2.40 -9.55
CA GLY A 59 -21.81 -1.44 -10.20
C GLY A 59 -20.93 -0.70 -9.20
N ALA A 60 -21.46 -0.30 -8.04
CA ALA A 60 -20.69 0.33 -6.98
C ALA A 60 -19.61 -0.60 -6.43
N GLY A 61 -19.93 -1.87 -6.21
CA GLY A 61 -18.94 -2.87 -5.77
C GLY A 61 -17.83 -3.09 -6.80
N VAL A 62 -18.16 -3.18 -8.09
CA VAL A 62 -17.17 -3.27 -9.18
C VAL A 62 -16.26 -2.04 -9.23
N LEU A 63 -16.80 -0.83 -9.02
CA LEU A 63 -16.00 0.38 -8.96
C LEU A 63 -15.06 0.41 -7.76
N ILE A 64 -15.52 -0.07 -6.60
CA ILE A 64 -14.69 -0.20 -5.39
C ILE A 64 -13.54 -1.18 -5.64
N ASP A 65 -13.79 -2.32 -6.29
CA ASP A 65 -12.75 -3.28 -6.67
C ASP A 65 -11.73 -2.66 -7.64
N ALA A 66 -12.21 -1.97 -8.67
CA ALA A 66 -11.37 -1.29 -9.64
C ALA A 66 -10.45 -0.25 -8.97
N LEU A 67 -10.96 0.50 -7.99
CA LEU A 67 -10.15 1.44 -7.20
C LEU A 67 -9.14 0.73 -6.30
N GLY A 68 -9.52 -0.37 -5.65
CA GLY A 68 -8.61 -1.18 -4.84
C GLY A 68 -7.43 -1.71 -5.66
N LEU A 69 -7.72 -2.28 -6.83
CA LEU A 69 -6.69 -2.77 -7.76
C LEU A 69 -5.84 -1.64 -8.33
N TRP A 70 -6.44 -0.49 -8.67
CA TRP A 70 -5.70 0.69 -9.12
C TRP A 70 -4.70 1.17 -8.07
N ILE A 71 -5.12 1.25 -6.80
CA ILE A 71 -4.24 1.66 -5.70
C ILE A 71 -3.10 0.65 -5.52
N ALA A 72 -3.39 -0.67 -5.59
CA ALA A 72 -2.36 -1.70 -5.50
C ALA A 72 -1.32 -1.57 -6.62
N PHE A 73 -1.74 -1.40 -7.87
CA PHE A 73 -0.83 -1.22 -9.01
C PHE A 73 -0.07 0.11 -8.96
N TRP A 74 -0.69 1.17 -8.44
CA TRP A 74 0.01 2.43 -8.25
C TRP A 74 1.09 2.32 -7.17
N LEU A 75 0.81 1.58 -6.09
CA LEU A 75 1.76 1.34 -5.01
C LEU A 75 2.93 0.45 -5.47
N ILE A 76 2.68 -0.61 -6.24
CA ILE A 76 3.75 -1.50 -6.71
C ILE A 76 4.73 -0.76 -7.62
N SER A 77 4.25 0.18 -8.45
CA SER A 77 5.10 1.00 -9.32
C SER A 77 5.99 2.00 -8.57
N LYS A 78 5.76 2.19 -7.27
CA LYS A 78 6.54 3.09 -6.40
C LYS A 78 7.60 2.36 -5.58
N ILE A 79 7.58 1.03 -5.59
CA ILE A 79 8.58 0.17 -4.96
C ILE A 79 9.66 -0.09 -6.01
N ASP A 80 10.77 0.64 -5.91
CA ASP A 80 12.03 0.39 -6.63
C ASP A 80 12.91 -0.55 -5.80
#